data_AF-A0A5J6P3Z1-F1
#
_entry.id   AF-A0A5J6P3Z1-F1
#
_cell.length_a   1.000
_cell.length_b   1.000
_cell.length_c   1.000
_cell.angle_alpha   90.00
_cell.angle_beta   90.00
_cell.angle_gamma   90.00
#
_symmetry.space_group_name_H-M   'P 1'
#
loop_
_entity.id
_entity.type
_entity.pdbx_description
1 polymer ?
#
loop_
_entity_poly.entity_id
_entity_poly.type
_entity_poly.pdbx_seq_one_letter_code
_entity_poly.pdbx_strand_id
1 'polypeptide(L)'
;MEVNLFRQSKVIRTTSKDQLFTVRRIWDQSAEQGFGLSIENKFQNLTDYVIQTKDYLLPPEANQLVTNFYVLWRSRSVITEKDFLLAPNVKIIDVQGVGLSDFEKNEIELNHGFYVNEDQTLPMRFQRGMVIKGTIDMFFDRNPSLRWYVCRSRKVEFTVPDVPSKYLIIPITPHICYSCEINYENLTKAQMTDFNLNSITRSKNYYFGRNLAKALY
;
A
#
# COMPACT_ATOMS: atom_id res chain seq x y z
N MET A 1 12.55 -12.60 7.24
CA MET A 1 11.40 -13.13 6.48
C MET A 1 11.90 -13.89 5.28
N GLU A 2 11.08 -14.76 4.70
CA GLU A 2 11.35 -15.54 3.50
C GLU A 2 10.55 -14.95 2.33
N VAL A 3 11.20 -14.80 1.18
CA VAL A 3 10.60 -14.24 -0.04
C VAL A 3 10.79 -15.22 -1.19
N ASN A 4 9.73 -15.48 -1.94
CA ASN A 4 9.79 -16.25 -3.18
C ASN A 4 9.77 -15.29 -4.37
N LEU A 5 10.82 -15.32 -5.17
CA LEU A 5 10.98 -14.52 -6.39
C LEU A 5 10.58 -15.35 -7.60
N PHE A 6 9.44 -15.03 -8.23
CA PHE A 6 8.91 -15.86 -9.32
C PHE A 6 9.86 -15.96 -10.52
N ARG A 7 10.43 -14.84 -10.95
CA ARG A 7 11.31 -14.79 -12.13
C ARG A 7 12.61 -15.56 -11.96
N GLN A 8 13.01 -15.83 -10.72
CA GLN A 8 14.27 -16.51 -10.40
C GLN A 8 14.03 -17.91 -9.84
N SER A 9 12.76 -18.32 -9.66
CA SER A 9 12.35 -19.58 -9.03
C SER A 9 13.13 -19.87 -7.75
N LYS A 10 13.37 -18.83 -6.93
CA LYS A 10 14.25 -18.90 -5.77
C LYS A 10 13.56 -18.35 -4.53
N VAL A 11 13.77 -19.04 -3.40
CA VAL A 11 13.43 -18.53 -2.08
C VAL A 11 14.69 -17.93 -1.45
N ILE A 12 14.57 -16.69 -0.97
CA ILE A 12 15.65 -15.98 -0.26
C ILE A 12 15.19 -15.58 1.14
N ARG A 13 16.15 -15.44 2.05
CA ARG A 13 15.92 -14.82 3.36
C ARG A 13 16.36 -13.38 3.33
N THR A 14 15.53 -12.51 3.90
CA THR A 14 15.74 -11.07 3.88
C THR A 14 15.13 -10.40 5.12
N THR A 15 15.37 -9.09 5.25
CA THR A 15 14.83 -8.22 6.31
C THR A 15 13.90 -7.17 5.70
N SER A 16 13.13 -6.46 6.53
CA SER A 16 12.23 -5.39 6.06
C SER A 16 12.97 -4.20 5.45
N LYS A 17 14.30 -4.12 5.62
CA LYS A 17 15.16 -3.03 5.10
C LYS A 17 15.79 -3.35 3.74
N ASP A 18 15.46 -4.49 3.15
CA ASP A 18 16.02 -4.90 1.87
C ASP A 18 15.48 -4.03 0.71
N GLN A 19 16.34 -3.79 -0.28
CA GLN A 19 15.99 -3.01 -1.46
C GLN A 19 14.85 -3.63 -2.25
N LEU A 20 14.59 -4.93 -2.11
CA LEU A 20 13.43 -5.59 -2.72
C LEU A 20 12.09 -4.96 -2.31
N PHE A 21 11.99 -4.48 -1.08
CA PHE A 21 10.81 -3.79 -0.56
C PHE A 21 10.90 -2.27 -0.71
N THR A 22 12.05 -1.78 -1.18
CA THR A 22 12.29 -0.36 -1.40
C THR A 22 12.01 -0.05 -2.86
N VAL A 23 10.93 0.68 -3.13
CA VAL A 23 10.69 1.21 -4.47
C VAL A 23 11.73 2.29 -4.73
N ARG A 24 12.43 2.26 -5.88
CA ARG A 24 13.28 3.39 -6.30
C ARG A 24 12.42 4.65 -6.30
N ARG A 25 12.98 5.81 -5.93
CA ARG A 25 12.34 7.16 -5.85
C ARG A 25 11.53 7.52 -7.12
N ILE A 26 10.37 6.90 -7.27
CA ILE A 26 9.39 7.13 -8.31
C ILE A 26 8.30 8.04 -7.72
N TRP A 27 8.12 8.03 -6.39
CA TRP A 27 7.20 8.87 -5.65
C TRP A 27 7.92 10.15 -5.20
N ASP A 28 7.21 11.27 -5.11
CA ASP A 28 7.80 12.52 -4.64
C ASP A 28 8.02 12.52 -3.13
N GLN A 29 8.84 13.46 -2.66
CA GLN A 29 9.13 13.62 -1.25
C GLN A 29 7.84 13.93 -0.45
N SER A 30 6.79 14.50 -1.06
CA SER A 30 5.46 14.69 -0.46
C SER A 30 4.59 13.42 -0.41
N ALA A 31 4.76 12.44 -1.30
CA ALA A 31 4.13 11.12 -1.17
C ALA A 31 4.91 10.21 -0.22
N GLU A 32 6.24 10.36 -0.16
CA GLU A 32 7.14 9.65 0.77
C GLU A 32 7.19 10.27 2.18
N GLN A 33 6.92 11.58 2.33
CA GLN A 33 6.93 12.31 3.63
C GLN A 33 5.63 13.06 3.97
N GLY A 34 4.67 13.16 3.05
CA GLY A 34 3.38 13.84 3.25
C GLY A 34 2.19 12.86 3.30
N PHE A 35 1.31 12.87 2.30
CA PHE A 35 0.01 12.17 2.38
C PHE A 35 0.13 10.64 2.50
N GLY A 36 0.99 10.01 1.69
CA GLY A 36 1.19 8.56 1.72
C GLY A 36 1.76 8.09 3.06
N LEU A 37 2.80 8.77 3.55
CA LEU A 37 3.37 8.52 4.87
C LEU A 37 2.36 8.72 6.00
N SER A 38 1.49 9.72 5.91
CA SER A 38 0.41 9.94 6.89
C SER A 38 -0.55 8.74 6.95
N ILE A 39 -0.93 8.17 5.79
CA ILE A 39 -1.76 6.95 5.73
C ILE A 39 -1.01 5.77 6.36
N GLU A 40 0.25 5.55 5.98
CA GLU A 40 1.07 4.45 6.48
C GLU A 40 1.28 4.51 7.99
N ASN A 41 1.64 5.67 8.53
CA ASN A 41 1.83 5.87 9.96
C ASN A 41 0.54 5.63 10.75
N LYS A 42 -0.60 6.14 10.26
CA LYS A 42 -1.90 5.88 10.92
C LYS A 42 -2.28 4.40 10.85
N PHE A 43 -2.02 3.73 9.73
CA PHE A 43 -2.25 2.30 9.59
C PHE A 43 -1.34 1.47 10.51
N GLN A 44 -0.07 1.86 10.62
CA GLN A 44 0.90 1.20 11.52
C GLN A 44 0.48 1.38 12.97
N ASN A 45 0.08 2.58 13.40
CA ASN A 45 -0.40 2.83 14.75
C ASN A 45 -1.63 1.98 15.10
N LEU A 46 -2.60 1.88 14.17
CA LEU A 46 -3.77 1.02 14.32
C LEU A 46 -3.37 -0.47 14.42
N THR A 47 -2.41 -0.90 13.59
CA THR A 47 -1.88 -2.26 13.61
C THR A 47 -1.21 -2.59 14.94
N ASP A 48 -0.37 -1.69 15.44
CA ASP A 48 0.32 -1.84 16.71
C ASP A 48 -0.69 -1.93 17.86
N TYR A 49 -1.72 -1.08 17.85
CA TYR A 49 -2.83 -1.16 18.81
C TYR A 49 -3.49 -2.55 18.79
N VAL A 50 -3.91 -3.05 17.62
CA VAL A 50 -4.58 -4.36 17.48
C VAL A 50 -3.69 -5.53 17.93
N ILE A 51 -2.37 -5.43 17.68
CA ILE A 51 -1.40 -6.44 18.13
C ILE A 51 -1.25 -6.41 19.65
N GLN A 52 -1.18 -5.23 20.26
CA GLN A 52 -0.96 -5.05 21.69
C GLN A 52 -2.19 -5.41 22.52
N THR A 53 -3.37 -4.91 22.16
CA THR A 53 -4.61 -5.16 22.93
C THR A 53 -5.12 -6.57 22.74
N LYS A 54 -4.80 -7.20 21.60
CA LYS A 54 -5.37 -8.48 21.15
C LYS A 54 -6.90 -8.45 20.99
N ASP A 55 -7.49 -7.26 20.89
CA ASP A 55 -8.92 -7.11 20.67
C ASP A 55 -9.30 -7.52 19.24
N TYR A 56 -10.54 -7.98 19.08
CA TYR A 56 -11.14 -8.23 17.75
C TYR A 56 -11.92 -7.02 17.24
N LEU A 57 -12.30 -6.11 18.16
CA LEU A 57 -13.07 -4.92 17.85
C LEU A 57 -12.12 -3.81 17.39
N LEU A 58 -12.48 -3.22 16.27
CA LEU A 58 -11.76 -2.08 15.72
C LEU A 58 -12.36 -0.77 16.23
N PRO A 59 -11.54 0.27 16.46
CA PRO A 59 -12.05 1.60 16.78
C PRO A 59 -12.85 2.18 15.59
N PRO A 60 -13.73 3.17 15.82
CA PRO A 60 -14.62 3.72 14.80
C PRO A 60 -13.89 4.21 13.53
N GLU A 61 -12.72 4.81 13.69
CA GLU A 61 -11.89 5.32 12.59
C GLU A 61 -11.18 4.24 11.77
N ALA A 62 -11.07 3.01 12.29
CA ALA A 62 -10.28 1.96 11.68
C ALA A 62 -10.71 1.64 10.25
N ASN A 63 -12.02 1.67 9.99
CA ASN A 63 -12.56 1.37 8.67
C ASN A 63 -11.98 2.30 7.59
N GLN A 64 -11.87 3.60 7.92
CA GLN A 64 -11.29 4.58 7.01
C GLN A 64 -9.78 4.37 6.86
N LEU A 65 -9.07 4.12 7.96
CA LEU A 65 -7.62 3.93 7.97
C LEU A 65 -7.17 2.72 7.15
N VAL A 66 -7.82 1.56 7.36
CA VAL A 66 -7.51 0.32 6.64
C VAL A 66 -7.87 0.45 5.15
N THR A 67 -8.99 1.10 4.84
CA THR A 67 -9.39 1.36 3.44
C THR A 67 -8.39 2.27 2.74
N ASN A 68 -7.98 3.37 3.36
CA ASN A 68 -6.97 4.28 2.81
C ASN A 68 -5.68 3.54 2.48
N PHE A 69 -5.19 2.71 3.41
CA PHE A 69 -3.98 1.94 3.20
C PHE A 69 -4.14 0.92 2.07
N TYR A 70 -5.25 0.18 2.04
CA TYR A 70 -5.54 -0.78 0.97
C TYR A 70 -5.53 -0.11 -0.42
N VAL A 71 -6.23 1.01 -0.56
CA VAL A 71 -6.31 1.74 -1.84
C VAL A 71 -4.96 2.34 -2.21
N LEU A 72 -4.18 2.85 -1.25
CA LEU A 72 -2.82 3.32 -1.48
C LEU A 72 -1.93 2.19 -2.02
N TRP A 73 -1.91 1.04 -1.35
CA TRP A 73 -1.16 -0.14 -1.78
C TRP A 73 -1.59 -0.60 -3.18
N ARG A 74 -2.90 -0.63 -3.45
CA ARG A 74 -3.45 -0.99 -4.76
C ARG A 74 -3.01 -0.03 -5.85
N SER A 75 -3.11 1.28 -5.58
CA SER A 75 -2.73 2.32 -6.54
C SER A 75 -1.25 2.19 -6.90
N ARG A 76 -0.38 1.98 -5.90
CA ARG A 76 1.06 1.73 -6.11
C ARG A 76 1.36 0.45 -6.89
N SER A 77 0.52 -0.59 -6.75
CA SER A 77 0.69 -1.85 -7.49
C SER A 77 0.31 -1.78 -8.98
N VAL A 78 -0.47 -0.77 -9.36
CA VAL A 78 -0.95 -0.55 -10.73
C VAL A 78 -0.07 0.45 -11.46
N ILE A 79 0.39 1.50 -10.78
CA ILE A 79 1.27 2.53 -11.35
C ILE A 79 2.68 1.97 -11.43
N THR A 80 3.13 1.62 -12.64
CA THR A 80 4.48 1.09 -12.86
C THR A 80 5.47 2.19 -13.29
N GLU A 81 6.77 1.92 -13.14
CA GLU A 81 7.85 2.79 -13.66
C GLU A 81 7.74 3.01 -15.18
N LYS A 82 7.15 2.05 -15.91
CA LYS A 82 6.90 2.19 -17.35
C LYS A 82 5.81 3.22 -17.67
N ASP A 83 4.76 3.29 -16.85
CA ASP A 83 3.70 4.29 -16.98
C ASP A 83 4.23 5.71 -16.70
N PHE A 84 5.34 5.81 -15.95
CA PHE A 84 6.02 7.08 -15.65
C PHE A 84 6.86 7.60 -16.80
N LEU A 85 7.68 6.73 -17.42
CA LEU A 85 8.58 7.13 -18.51
C LEU A 85 7.85 7.54 -19.79
N LEU A 86 6.57 7.17 -19.92
CA LEU A 86 5.76 7.40 -21.11
C LEU A 86 4.73 8.54 -20.98
N ALA A 87 4.54 9.09 -19.78
CA ALA A 87 3.57 10.16 -19.55
C ALA A 87 4.26 11.54 -19.65
N PRO A 88 3.90 12.39 -20.65
CA PRO A 88 4.48 13.72 -20.78
C PRO A 88 4.04 14.61 -19.62
N ASN A 89 4.90 15.51 -19.15
CA ASN A 89 4.50 16.55 -18.20
C ASN A 89 3.32 17.37 -18.77
N VAL A 90 2.42 17.82 -17.90
CA VAL A 90 1.29 18.65 -18.30
C VAL A 90 1.80 20.08 -18.53
N LYS A 91 1.73 20.56 -19.77
CA LYS A 91 2.00 21.96 -20.09
C LYS A 91 0.83 22.82 -19.63
N ILE A 92 1.11 23.77 -18.76
CA ILE A 92 0.14 24.78 -18.34
C ILE A 92 0.33 26.00 -19.23
N ILE A 93 -0.71 26.35 -19.98
CA ILE A 93 -0.71 27.51 -20.88
C ILE A 93 -0.86 28.78 -20.02
N ASP A 94 -0.17 29.85 -20.42
CA ASP A 94 -0.25 31.19 -19.81
C ASP A 94 0.17 31.30 -18.33
N VAL A 95 0.96 30.35 -17.84
CA VAL A 95 1.62 30.45 -16.52
C VAL A 95 3.12 30.49 -16.71
N GLN A 96 3.76 31.59 -16.27
CA GLN A 96 5.22 31.64 -16.16
C GLN A 96 5.65 30.88 -14.90
N GLY A 97 6.47 29.85 -15.08
CA GLY A 97 7.14 29.19 -13.97
C GLY A 97 8.17 30.11 -13.31
N VAL A 98 8.45 29.84 -12.04
CA VAL A 98 9.49 30.55 -11.28
C VAL A 98 10.71 29.64 -11.19
N GLY A 99 11.91 30.22 -11.30
CA GLY A 99 13.20 29.53 -11.16
C GLY A 99 13.49 29.11 -9.72
N LEU A 100 12.65 28.24 -9.18
CA LEU A 100 12.79 27.71 -7.83
C LEU A 100 13.92 26.68 -7.78
N SER A 101 14.76 26.80 -6.76
CA SER A 101 15.72 25.75 -6.39
C SER A 101 15.00 24.48 -5.94
N ASP A 102 15.70 23.34 -5.95
CA ASP A 102 15.15 22.08 -5.46
C ASP A 102 14.74 22.14 -3.98
N PHE A 103 15.43 22.96 -3.18
CA PHE A 103 15.08 23.20 -1.79
C PHE A 103 13.73 23.92 -1.64
N GLU A 104 13.54 25.03 -2.36
CA GLU A 104 12.29 25.80 -2.31
C GLU A 104 11.10 25.00 -2.86
N LYS A 105 11.34 24.23 -3.92
CA LYS A 105 10.38 23.26 -4.45
C LYS A 105 9.93 22.29 -3.36
N ASN A 106 10.87 21.67 -2.63
CA ASN A 106 10.53 20.74 -1.55
C ASN A 106 9.73 21.41 -0.41
N GLU A 107 10.09 22.63 -0.01
CA GLU A 107 9.37 23.38 1.02
C GLU A 107 7.91 23.71 0.60
N ILE A 108 7.70 24.09 -0.66
CA ILE A 108 6.35 24.32 -1.20
C ILE A 108 5.52 23.03 -1.13
N GLU A 109 6.11 21.89 -1.51
CA GLU A 109 5.42 20.58 -1.50
C GLU A 109 5.05 20.13 -0.09
N LEU A 110 5.94 20.36 0.90
CA LEU A 110 5.68 20.06 2.31
C LEU A 110 4.52 20.89 2.88
N ASN A 111 4.36 22.13 2.40
CA ASN A 111 3.27 23.02 2.79
C ASN A 111 2.01 22.86 1.93
N HIS A 112 1.87 21.73 1.23
CA HIS A 112 0.71 21.40 0.38
C HIS A 112 0.50 22.35 -0.81
N GLY A 113 1.54 23.08 -1.22
CA GLY A 113 1.53 23.93 -2.41
C GLY A 113 1.89 23.17 -3.68
N PHE A 114 1.59 23.79 -4.82
CA PHE A 114 2.00 23.32 -6.15
C PHE A 114 2.87 24.40 -6.80
N TYR A 115 3.79 23.98 -7.68
CA TYR A 115 4.55 24.89 -8.52
C TYR A 115 4.58 24.42 -9.97
N VAL A 116 4.89 25.37 -10.84
CA VAL A 116 5.09 25.17 -12.27
C VAL A 116 6.56 25.41 -12.56
N ASN A 117 7.18 24.48 -13.29
CA ASN A 117 8.57 24.60 -13.73
C ASN A 117 8.71 25.77 -14.73
N GLU A 118 9.93 26.29 -14.90
CA GLU A 118 10.22 27.37 -15.86
C GLU A 118 9.78 27.06 -17.30
N ASP A 119 9.79 25.77 -17.68
CA ASP A 119 9.31 25.29 -18.98
C ASP A 119 7.77 25.22 -19.10
N GLN A 120 7.06 25.84 -18.15
CA GLN A 120 5.59 25.87 -18.05
C GLN A 120 4.97 24.49 -17.84
N THR A 121 5.74 23.56 -17.27
CA THR A 121 5.22 22.22 -16.97
C THR A 121 4.85 22.06 -15.50
N LEU A 122 3.71 21.43 -15.24
CA LEU A 122 3.40 20.90 -13.94
C LEU A 122 4.15 19.57 -13.76
N PRO A 123 4.92 19.39 -12.67
CA PRO A 123 5.52 18.12 -12.39
C PRO A 123 4.48 16.99 -12.27
N MET A 124 4.69 15.88 -12.99
CA MET A 124 3.78 14.72 -12.98
C MET A 124 3.53 14.13 -11.59
N ARG A 125 4.44 14.36 -10.65
CA ARG A 125 4.28 13.92 -9.25
C ARG A 125 3.03 14.50 -8.57
N PHE A 126 2.65 15.73 -8.89
CA PHE A 126 1.44 16.36 -8.34
C PHE A 126 0.16 15.72 -8.84
N GLN A 127 0.13 15.34 -10.11
CA GLN A 127 -0.99 14.60 -10.69
C GLN A 127 -1.18 13.26 -9.98
N ARG A 128 -0.11 12.61 -9.49
CA ARG A 128 -0.22 11.33 -8.78
C ARG A 128 -0.86 11.46 -7.41
N GLY A 129 -0.47 12.47 -6.64
CA GLY A 129 -1.11 12.77 -5.35
C GLY A 129 -2.62 12.98 -5.54
N MET A 130 -3.00 13.74 -6.56
CA MET A 130 -4.40 13.97 -6.92
C MET A 130 -5.12 12.69 -7.37
N VAL A 131 -4.51 11.88 -8.24
CA VAL A 131 -5.10 10.63 -8.73
C VAL A 131 -5.30 9.64 -7.58
N ILE A 132 -4.33 9.49 -6.68
CA ILE A 132 -4.46 8.59 -5.53
C ILE A 132 -5.56 9.09 -4.60
N LYS A 133 -5.59 10.39 -4.27
CA LYS A 133 -6.63 10.97 -3.42
C LYS A 133 -8.01 10.79 -4.04
N GLY A 134 -8.18 11.13 -5.32
CA GLY A 134 -9.43 10.90 -6.04
C GLY A 134 -9.81 9.43 -6.13
N THR A 135 -8.83 8.52 -6.23
CA THR A 135 -9.09 7.08 -6.22
C THR A 135 -9.58 6.59 -4.85
N ILE A 136 -9.03 7.14 -3.76
CA ILE A 136 -9.51 6.87 -2.40
C ILE A 136 -10.95 7.37 -2.23
N ASP A 137 -11.21 8.62 -2.60
CA ASP A 137 -12.54 9.23 -2.49
C ASP A 137 -13.58 8.43 -3.29
N MET A 138 -13.30 8.13 -4.56
CA MET A 138 -14.16 7.28 -5.40
C MET A 138 -14.34 5.87 -4.83
N PHE A 139 -13.35 5.32 -4.13
CA PHE A 139 -13.47 4.00 -3.53
C PHE A 139 -14.46 4.01 -2.37
N PHE A 140 -14.47 5.05 -1.53
CA PHE A 140 -15.48 5.21 -0.49
C PHE A 140 -16.88 5.39 -1.06
N ASP A 141 -17.04 6.26 -2.06
CA ASP A 141 -18.33 6.53 -2.69
C ASP A 141 -18.96 5.26 -3.29
N ARG A 142 -18.12 4.40 -3.87
CA ARG A 142 -18.57 3.13 -4.46
C ARG A 142 -18.79 2.03 -3.43
N ASN A 143 -18.24 2.14 -2.23
CA ASN A 143 -18.29 1.09 -1.21
C ASN A 143 -18.66 1.65 0.19
N PRO A 144 -19.79 2.35 0.35
CA PRO A 144 -20.14 3.01 1.62
C PRO A 144 -20.42 2.03 2.77
N SER A 145 -20.83 0.81 2.45
CA SER A 145 -21.10 -0.28 3.40
C SER A 145 -19.87 -1.10 3.76
N LEU A 146 -18.70 -0.80 3.20
CA LEU A 146 -17.49 -1.58 3.38
C LEU A 146 -17.08 -1.58 4.86
N ARG A 147 -16.80 -2.76 5.43
CA ARG A 147 -16.40 -2.93 6.82
C ARG A 147 -15.23 -3.90 6.94
N TRP A 148 -14.20 -3.46 7.66
CA TRP A 148 -13.04 -4.27 8.03
C TRP A 148 -13.24 -4.93 9.40
N TYR A 149 -12.68 -6.13 9.54
CA TYR A 149 -12.66 -6.93 10.76
C TYR A 149 -11.25 -7.46 11.03
N VAL A 150 -10.95 -7.77 12.28
CA VAL A 150 -9.70 -8.46 12.66
C VAL A 150 -9.92 -9.96 12.62
N CYS A 151 -9.13 -10.65 11.81
CA CYS A 151 -9.16 -12.10 11.72
C CYS A 151 -7.83 -12.68 12.20
N ARG A 152 -7.89 -13.83 12.86
CA ARG A 152 -6.69 -14.52 13.38
C ARG A 152 -6.59 -15.94 12.85
N SER A 153 -5.37 -16.40 12.64
CA SER A 153 -5.06 -17.80 12.35
C SER A 153 -4.27 -18.41 13.49
N ARG A 154 -4.66 -19.60 13.95
CA ARG A 154 -3.98 -20.28 15.05
C ARG A 154 -2.79 -21.15 14.62
N LYS A 155 -2.78 -21.61 13.36
CA LYS A 155 -1.86 -22.67 12.91
C LYS A 155 -1.07 -22.28 11.66
N VAL A 156 -1.77 -21.79 10.64
CA VAL A 156 -1.18 -21.44 9.34
C VAL A 156 -0.75 -19.98 9.36
N GLU A 157 0.41 -19.68 8.79
CA GLU A 157 0.89 -18.30 8.66
C GLU A 157 0.35 -17.64 7.39
N PHE A 158 0.06 -16.33 7.43
CA PHE A 158 -0.28 -15.57 6.23
C PHE A 158 0.94 -15.35 5.33
N THR A 159 0.72 -15.42 4.01
CA THR A 159 1.61 -14.82 3.02
C THR A 159 1.19 -13.40 2.69
N VAL A 160 2.16 -12.54 2.38
CA VAL A 160 1.94 -11.17 1.91
C VAL A 160 2.33 -11.11 0.43
N PRO A 161 1.39 -10.80 -0.47
CA PRO A 161 1.69 -10.58 -1.89
C PRO A 161 2.40 -9.23 -2.10
N ASP A 162 3.01 -9.01 -3.27
CA ASP A 162 3.50 -7.68 -3.67
C ASP A 162 2.38 -6.73 -4.12
N VAL A 163 1.21 -7.28 -4.44
CA VAL A 163 0.00 -6.54 -4.83
C VAL A 163 -1.20 -6.94 -3.97
N PRO A 164 -2.13 -6.03 -3.63
CA PRO A 164 -3.25 -6.37 -2.77
C PRO A 164 -4.15 -7.46 -3.36
N SER A 165 -4.68 -8.30 -2.48
CA SER A 165 -5.61 -9.36 -2.85
C SER A 165 -6.97 -8.80 -3.27
N LYS A 166 -7.67 -9.50 -4.18
CA LYS A 166 -9.07 -9.14 -4.54
C LYS A 166 -10.02 -9.33 -3.36
N TYR A 167 -9.67 -10.20 -2.41
CA TYR A 167 -10.49 -10.48 -1.23
C TYR A 167 -10.46 -9.38 -0.17
N LEU A 168 -9.81 -8.24 -0.43
CA LEU A 168 -9.72 -7.15 0.54
C LEU A 168 -9.18 -7.68 1.88
N ILE A 169 -8.01 -8.32 1.82
CA ILE A 169 -7.30 -8.87 2.98
C ILE A 169 -5.93 -8.22 3.06
N ILE A 170 -5.57 -7.77 4.26
CA ILE A 170 -4.28 -7.16 4.57
C ILE A 170 -3.67 -7.88 5.77
N PRO A 171 -2.71 -8.79 5.57
CA PRO A 171 -1.98 -9.39 6.67
C PRO A 171 -1.13 -8.34 7.40
N ILE A 172 -1.21 -8.33 8.73
CA ILE A 172 -0.44 -7.40 9.59
C ILE A 172 0.60 -8.12 10.45
N THR A 173 0.38 -9.41 10.74
CA THR A 173 1.38 -10.30 11.34
C THR A 173 1.25 -11.69 10.69
N PRO A 174 2.15 -12.65 10.98
CA PRO A 174 1.99 -14.01 10.47
C PRO A 174 0.66 -14.67 10.84
N HIS A 175 -0.04 -14.21 11.89
CA HIS A 175 -1.26 -14.84 12.39
C HIS A 175 -2.45 -13.88 12.52
N ILE A 176 -2.32 -12.63 12.07
CA ILE A 176 -3.38 -11.62 12.19
C ILE A 176 -3.47 -10.88 10.85
N CYS A 177 -4.70 -10.69 10.36
CA CYS A 177 -4.98 -9.84 9.21
C CYS A 177 -6.20 -8.95 9.46
N TYR A 178 -6.32 -7.90 8.67
CA TYR A 178 -7.60 -7.26 8.40
C TYR A 178 -8.27 -7.98 7.24
N SER A 179 -9.54 -8.31 7.41
CA SER A 179 -10.39 -8.84 6.34
C SER A 179 -11.62 -7.98 6.17
N CYS A 180 -11.97 -7.69 4.94
CA CYS A 180 -13.20 -6.99 4.63
C CYS A 180 -14.35 -7.99 4.45
N GLU A 181 -15.55 -7.65 4.94
CA GLU A 181 -16.81 -8.42 4.82
C GLU A 181 -16.82 -9.81 5.46
N ILE A 182 -15.65 -10.37 5.78
CA ILE A 182 -15.49 -11.66 6.45
C ILE A 182 -15.27 -11.41 7.93
N ASN A 183 -16.34 -11.51 8.71
CA ASN A 183 -16.29 -11.39 10.17
C ASN A 183 -16.05 -12.76 10.84
N TYR A 184 -14.90 -13.37 10.56
CA TYR A 184 -14.45 -14.54 11.31
C TYR A 184 -13.36 -14.14 12.29
N GLU A 185 -13.59 -14.32 13.58
CA GLU A 185 -12.55 -14.13 14.58
C GLU A 185 -11.35 -15.06 14.34
N ASN A 186 -11.64 -16.33 14.01
CA ASN A 186 -10.63 -17.35 13.79
C ASN A 186 -10.82 -18.03 12.43
N LEU A 187 -9.77 -17.99 11.61
CA LEU A 187 -9.75 -18.65 10.31
C LEU A 187 -9.39 -20.12 10.44
N THR A 188 -10.12 -20.95 9.72
CA THR A 188 -9.83 -22.38 9.58
C THR A 188 -8.60 -22.61 8.70
N LYS A 189 -8.02 -23.81 8.78
CA LYS A 189 -6.91 -24.21 7.90
C LYS A 189 -7.28 -24.06 6.42
N ALA A 190 -8.49 -24.49 6.04
CA ALA A 190 -8.97 -24.41 4.66
C ALA A 190 -9.06 -22.96 4.15
N GLN A 191 -9.65 -22.05 4.95
CA GLN A 191 -9.73 -20.63 4.62
C GLN A 191 -8.34 -20.00 4.49
N MET A 192 -7.41 -20.34 5.40
CA MET A 192 -6.03 -19.85 5.33
C MET A 192 -5.29 -20.34 4.09
N THR A 193 -5.46 -21.61 3.72
CA THR A 193 -4.87 -22.17 2.50
C THR A 193 -5.43 -21.47 1.27
N ASP A 194 -6.75 -21.26 1.19
CA ASP A 194 -7.36 -20.53 0.07
C ASP A 194 -6.84 -19.09 -0.05
N PHE A 195 -6.74 -18.37 1.08
CA PHE A 195 -6.17 -17.03 1.11
C PHE A 195 -4.73 -17.00 0.63
N ASN A 196 -3.86 -17.86 1.14
CA ASN A 196 -2.46 -17.89 0.74
C ASN A 196 -2.29 -18.27 -0.73
N LEU A 197 -3.07 -19.25 -1.23
CA LEU A 197 -3.07 -19.60 -2.65
C LEU A 197 -3.52 -18.42 -3.51
N ASN A 198 -4.54 -17.68 -3.11
CA ASN A 198 -4.97 -16.48 -3.82
C ASN A 198 -3.91 -15.37 -3.82
N SER A 199 -3.28 -15.12 -2.68
CA SER A 199 -2.18 -14.17 -2.57
C SER A 199 -1.03 -14.54 -3.51
N ILE A 200 -0.64 -15.82 -3.53
CA ILE A 200 0.46 -16.30 -4.39
C ILE A 200 0.09 -16.19 -5.86
N THR A 201 -1.08 -16.70 -6.26
CA THR A 201 -1.51 -16.68 -7.67
C THR A 201 -1.67 -15.28 -8.25
N ARG A 202 -1.93 -14.28 -7.41
CA ARG A 202 -2.10 -12.88 -7.83
C ARG A 202 -0.85 -12.02 -7.69
N SER A 203 0.15 -12.51 -6.98
CA SER A 203 1.42 -11.80 -6.86
C SER A 203 2.04 -11.62 -8.26
N LYS A 204 2.68 -10.50 -8.51
CA LYS A 204 3.28 -10.20 -9.83
C LYS A 204 4.75 -10.57 -9.88
N ASN A 205 5.51 -10.21 -8.85
CA ASN A 205 6.95 -10.37 -8.81
C ASN A 205 7.40 -11.28 -7.69
N TYR A 206 6.79 -11.13 -6.51
CA TYR A 206 7.14 -11.89 -5.33
C TYR A 206 5.97 -11.98 -4.34
N TYR A 207 6.06 -12.95 -3.44
CA TYR A 207 5.31 -12.98 -2.19
C TYR A 207 6.27 -13.33 -1.06
N PHE A 208 5.91 -12.93 0.16
CA PHE A 208 6.75 -13.14 1.32
C PHE A 208 5.96 -13.57 2.55
N GLY A 209 6.67 -14.11 3.53
CA GLY A 209 6.10 -14.51 4.82
C GLY A 209 7.20 -14.71 5.84
N ARG A 210 6.83 -14.93 7.10
CA ARG A 210 7.85 -15.24 8.13
C ARG A 210 8.46 -16.62 7.88
N ASN A 211 7.64 -17.62 7.58
CA ASN A 211 8.04 -18.96 7.18
C ASN A 211 7.10 -19.46 6.06
N LEU A 212 7.61 -19.57 4.83
CA LEU A 212 6.76 -19.94 3.68
C LEU A 212 6.30 -21.39 3.73
N ALA A 213 7.06 -22.30 4.34
CA ALA A 213 6.64 -23.68 4.52
C ALA A 213 5.41 -23.77 5.43
N LYS A 214 5.35 -23.00 6.53
CA LYS A 214 4.18 -22.93 7.43
C LYS A 214 2.97 -22.19 6.84
N ALA A 215 3.19 -21.39 5.80
CA ALA A 215 2.11 -20.72 5.10
C ALA A 215 1.47 -21.62 4.03
N LEU A 216 2.24 -22.57 3.49
CA LEU A 216 1.82 -23.45 2.39
C LEU A 216 1.35 -24.83 2.82
N TYR A 217 1.76 -25.32 4.01
CA TYR A 217 1.53 -26.70 4.47
C TYR A 217 0.96 -26.77 5.91
#